data_AF-A0A257VM54-F1
#
_entry.id   AF-A0A257VM54-F1
#
_cell.length_a   1.000
_cell.length_b   1.000
_cell.length_c   1.000
_cell.angle_alpha   90.00
_cell.angle_beta   90.00
_cell.angle_gamma   90.00
#
_symmetry.space_group_name_H-M   'P 1'
#
loop_
_entity.id
_entity.type
_entity.pdbx_description
1 polymer ?
#
loop_
_entity_poly.entity_id
_entity_poly.type
_entity_poly.pdbx_seq_one_letter_code
_entity_poly.pdbx_strand_id
1 'polypeptide(L)'
;IGNNIMALARMSPGVQVPGTTQFLVQGQIGGGSAYNSPGSVGGNEWSIDGASTNGTDRRASVMPSPDVIDEFKVETSNFDASFGHATGLGISMSTKSGANQFHGTSTLQFINQRWNAASFFVKQARWAQVSALNTAGNTAAADRLADSPMLNSGKTLNYQATISGPVYIPKVVDGRNKLFFFLGFSELKNRQSARPSEINYTVPTLAMRAGDFSDLLRVDPVRYQVYDPVSTRPDPARPGHWIRTPFPGNILPQARIRNPMYEFYAKRMPLPNVDTTGRDPINNYLATGMPNNVDYRSWNNRIDYQATDKHRFFVRWFKSDFLEGAQDYTYETEPGLMNWDEKRPAASAAADWTYAASPSTIFNVMVDTNWFLLQNQRLGTRKYKPSDVGLPGYMDTKCAASCVMPRVLFPGMTHWNGDMFMGVTVDPGTKGRQQAAKFNFTHIRGTHSIRAGVDVRQHFRTQLQN
;
A
#
# COMPACT_ATOMS: atom_id res chain seq x y z
N ILE A 1 -16.43 2.27 -2.22
CA ILE A 1 -15.33 2.93 -2.96
C ILE A 1 -14.72 3.95 -2.01
N GLY A 2 -13.43 3.86 -1.69
CA GLY A 2 -12.83 4.50 -0.51
C GLY A 2 -12.35 5.95 -0.70
N ASN A 3 -13.16 6.84 -1.28
CA ASN A 3 -12.83 8.25 -1.57
C ASN A 3 -11.41 8.45 -2.13
N ASN A 4 -11.02 7.59 -3.07
CA ASN A 4 -9.80 7.75 -3.84
C ASN A 4 -10.18 8.22 -5.25
N ILE A 5 -9.67 9.38 -5.65
CA ILE A 5 -9.99 10.01 -6.93
C ILE A 5 -9.71 9.09 -8.13
N MET A 6 -8.73 8.19 -8.02
CA MET A 6 -8.35 7.28 -9.09
C MET A 6 -9.37 6.20 -9.41
N ALA A 7 -10.34 5.97 -8.53
CA ALA A 7 -11.47 5.12 -8.88
C ALA A 7 -12.23 5.64 -10.11
N LEU A 8 -12.23 6.95 -10.35
CA LEU A 8 -12.89 7.57 -11.51
C LEU A 8 -12.17 7.26 -12.84
N ALA A 9 -10.85 7.08 -12.82
CA ALA A 9 -10.08 6.78 -14.04
C ALA A 9 -10.51 5.46 -14.69
N ARG A 10 -11.05 4.51 -13.92
CA ARG A 10 -11.58 3.24 -14.45
C ARG A 10 -12.70 3.45 -15.47
N MET A 11 -13.42 4.56 -15.36
CA MET A 11 -14.58 4.86 -16.19
C MET A 11 -14.18 5.49 -17.54
N SER A 12 -12.90 5.81 -17.72
CA SER A 12 -12.37 6.39 -18.95
C SER A 12 -12.07 5.31 -20.00
N PRO A 13 -12.49 5.48 -21.27
CA PRO A 13 -12.15 4.57 -22.36
C PRO A 13 -10.63 4.44 -22.55
N GLY A 14 -10.14 3.22 -22.76
CA GLY A 14 -8.71 2.95 -22.96
C GLY A 14 -7.90 2.82 -21.66
N VAL A 15 -8.53 2.96 -20.48
CA VAL A 15 -7.87 2.67 -19.19
C VAL A 15 -8.03 1.19 -18.84
N GLN A 16 -6.93 0.56 -18.47
CA GLN A 16 -6.87 -0.79 -17.93
C GLN A 16 -6.34 -0.78 -16.49
N VAL A 17 -6.65 -1.86 -15.77
CA VAL A 17 -6.14 -2.14 -14.43
C VAL A 17 -5.76 -3.63 -14.37
N PRO A 18 -4.75 -4.00 -13.59
CA PRO A 18 -4.53 -5.41 -13.24
C PRO A 18 -5.84 -5.99 -12.70
N GLY A 19 -6.19 -7.22 -13.11
CA GLY A 19 -7.53 -7.79 -12.95
C GLY A 19 -8.12 -7.71 -11.54
N THR A 20 -7.28 -7.69 -10.50
CA THR A 20 -7.66 -7.30 -9.13
C THR A 20 -7.29 -5.84 -8.89
N THR A 21 -8.27 -4.94 -8.95
CA THR A 21 -8.11 -3.59 -8.38
C THR A 21 -7.82 -3.74 -6.90
N GLN A 22 -6.62 -3.36 -6.47
CA GLN A 22 -6.28 -3.25 -5.06
C GLN A 22 -7.34 -2.39 -4.38
N PHE A 23 -7.68 -2.71 -3.12
CA PHE A 23 -8.55 -1.84 -2.33
C PHE A 23 -7.98 -0.43 -2.40
N LEU A 24 -8.80 0.53 -2.86
CA LEU A 24 -8.40 1.92 -2.99
C LEU A 24 -9.11 2.71 -1.91
N VAL A 25 -8.44 2.83 -0.78
CA VAL A 25 -8.78 3.87 0.18
C VAL A 25 -7.93 5.11 -0.07
N GLN A 26 -8.31 6.21 0.57
CA GLN A 26 -7.63 7.49 0.45
C GLN A 26 -6.14 7.37 0.83
N GLY A 27 -5.27 8.01 0.05
CA GLY A 27 -3.82 7.97 0.26
C GLY A 27 -3.09 6.71 -0.22
N GLN A 28 -3.80 5.71 -0.77
CA GLN A 28 -3.16 4.54 -1.36
C GLN A 28 -2.62 4.80 -2.76
N ILE A 29 -1.34 5.15 -2.82
CA ILE A 29 -0.66 5.50 -4.06
C ILE A 29 -0.28 4.31 -4.94
N GLY A 30 -0.04 3.13 -4.35
CA GLY A 30 0.29 1.91 -5.09
C GLY A 30 -0.84 1.47 -6.01
N GLY A 31 -1.99 1.13 -5.43
CA GLY A 31 -3.17 0.74 -6.19
C GLY A 31 -3.67 1.85 -7.12
N GLY A 32 -3.62 3.12 -6.69
CA GLY A 32 -4.13 4.22 -7.51
C GLY A 32 -3.23 4.51 -8.71
N SER A 33 -1.98 4.03 -8.68
CA SER A 33 -1.07 4.11 -9.82
C SER A 33 -1.07 2.87 -10.72
N ALA A 34 -1.88 1.86 -10.38
CA ALA A 34 -1.98 0.62 -11.16
C ALA A 34 -2.86 0.78 -12.41
N TYR A 35 -3.59 1.89 -12.54
CA TYR A 35 -4.35 2.23 -13.76
C TYR A 35 -3.36 2.57 -14.87
N ASN A 36 -3.52 2.03 -16.06
CA ASN A 36 -2.59 2.28 -17.17
C ASN A 36 -3.29 2.24 -18.52
N SER A 37 -2.67 2.85 -19.53
CA SER A 37 -3.02 2.64 -20.93
C SER A 37 -2.33 1.37 -21.48
N PRO A 38 -2.95 0.61 -22.40
CA PRO A 38 -2.28 -0.48 -23.11
C PRO A 38 -1.00 0.00 -23.80
N GLY A 39 0.08 -0.77 -23.72
CA GLY A 39 1.35 -0.42 -24.37
C GLY A 39 2.11 0.74 -23.72
N SER A 40 1.70 1.21 -22.54
CA SER A 40 2.40 2.26 -21.79
C SER A 40 3.85 1.87 -21.48
N VAL A 41 4.78 2.77 -21.84
CA VAL A 41 6.19 2.77 -21.44
C VAL A 41 6.46 4.00 -20.56
N GLY A 42 7.11 3.78 -19.42
CA GLY A 42 7.45 4.88 -18.50
C GLY A 42 6.39 5.19 -17.43
N GLY A 43 5.19 4.61 -17.50
CA GLY A 43 4.11 4.79 -16.52
C GLY A 43 3.18 5.95 -16.88
N ASN A 44 2.44 6.45 -15.88
CA ASN A 44 1.55 7.60 -16.03
C ASN A 44 2.23 8.91 -15.64
N GLU A 45 1.71 10.01 -16.16
CA GLU A 45 2.07 11.36 -15.74
C GLU A 45 0.96 11.93 -14.86
N TRP A 46 1.36 12.53 -13.74
CA TRP A 46 0.43 13.05 -12.72
C TRP A 46 0.63 14.53 -12.52
N SER A 47 -0.45 15.31 -12.53
CA SER A 47 -0.42 16.73 -12.21
C SER A 47 -1.62 17.21 -11.41
N ILE A 48 -1.39 18.20 -10.56
CA ILE A 48 -2.42 18.95 -9.84
C ILE A 48 -2.19 20.43 -10.13
N ASP A 49 -3.17 21.09 -10.73
CA ASP A 49 -3.09 22.47 -11.23
C ASP A 49 -1.84 22.69 -12.10
N GLY A 50 -1.56 21.77 -13.01
CA GLY A 50 -0.39 21.81 -13.92
C GLY A 50 0.95 21.42 -13.28
N ALA A 51 1.08 21.46 -11.96
CA ALA A 51 2.28 21.07 -11.23
C ALA A 51 2.37 19.55 -11.08
N SER A 52 3.53 18.98 -11.37
CA SER A 52 3.71 17.53 -11.44
C SER A 52 3.76 16.91 -10.03
N THR A 53 3.12 15.76 -9.88
CA THR A 53 3.02 15.04 -8.60
C THR A 53 3.52 13.62 -8.71
N ASN A 54 4.44 13.35 -9.65
CA ASN A 54 5.09 12.06 -9.79
C ASN A 54 5.93 11.70 -8.55
N GLY A 55 5.87 10.42 -8.18
CA GLY A 55 6.64 9.78 -7.13
C GLY A 55 7.73 8.85 -7.69
N THR A 56 8.27 7.98 -6.84
CA THR A 56 9.15 6.90 -7.29
C THR A 56 8.37 5.72 -7.85
N ASP A 57 9.07 4.86 -8.58
CA ASP A 57 8.53 3.61 -9.15
C ASP A 57 7.30 3.84 -10.04
N ARG A 58 7.26 4.99 -10.73
CA ARG A 58 6.20 5.40 -11.67
C ARG A 58 4.82 5.54 -11.02
N ARG A 59 4.79 5.88 -9.73
CA ARG A 59 3.56 6.11 -8.96
C ARG A 59 3.30 7.60 -8.76
N ALA A 60 2.07 7.98 -8.42
CA ALA A 60 1.82 9.29 -7.86
C ALA A 60 2.48 9.43 -6.48
N SER A 61 3.01 10.60 -6.16
CA SER A 61 3.53 10.92 -4.82
C SER A 61 2.43 11.28 -3.82
N VAL A 62 1.32 11.83 -4.33
CA VAL A 62 0.16 12.28 -3.55
C VAL A 62 -1.12 11.90 -4.29
N MET A 63 -2.17 11.58 -3.53
CA MET A 63 -3.51 11.37 -4.07
C MET A 63 -4.51 12.15 -3.20
N PRO A 64 -4.95 13.33 -3.65
CA PRO A 64 -5.87 14.17 -2.88
C PRO A 64 -7.26 13.51 -2.75
N SER A 65 -8.06 14.03 -1.81
CA SER A 65 -9.48 13.68 -1.73
C SER A 65 -10.21 14.12 -2.99
N PRO A 66 -11.21 13.38 -3.49
CA PRO A 66 -12.09 13.88 -4.54
C PRO A 66 -12.78 15.20 -4.15
N ASP A 67 -13.06 15.43 -2.86
CA ASP A 67 -13.79 16.62 -2.41
C ASP A 67 -13.03 17.96 -2.58
N VAL A 68 -11.72 17.91 -2.75
CA VAL A 68 -10.89 19.12 -2.99
C VAL A 68 -10.61 19.35 -4.49
N ILE A 69 -11.02 18.40 -5.33
CA ILE A 69 -10.84 18.45 -6.77
C ILE A 69 -12.10 19.02 -7.41
N ASP A 70 -11.90 19.97 -8.31
CA ASP A 70 -12.96 20.58 -9.12
C ASP A 70 -13.11 19.83 -10.45
N GLU A 71 -11.97 19.54 -11.10
CA GLU A 71 -11.93 18.80 -12.36
C GLU A 71 -10.91 17.66 -12.28
N PHE A 72 -11.30 16.49 -12.79
CA PHE A 72 -10.43 15.34 -12.97
C PHE A 72 -10.46 14.90 -14.42
N LYS A 73 -9.31 14.97 -15.08
CA LYS A 73 -9.16 14.63 -16.50
C LYS A 73 -8.17 13.50 -16.67
N VAL A 74 -8.55 12.53 -17.50
CA VAL A 74 -7.71 11.42 -17.92
C VAL A 74 -7.56 11.47 -19.43
N GLU A 75 -6.32 11.58 -19.87
CA GLU A 75 -5.94 11.51 -21.27
C GLU A 75 -5.27 10.15 -21.52
N THR A 76 -5.90 9.34 -22.35
CA THR A 76 -5.41 7.98 -22.67
C THR A 76 -4.53 7.93 -23.91
N SER A 77 -4.52 9.02 -24.69
CA SER A 77 -3.71 9.20 -25.88
C SER A 77 -3.30 10.66 -26.00
N ASN A 78 -2.01 10.94 -25.83
CA ASN A 78 -1.43 12.27 -25.76
C ASN A 78 -0.46 12.50 -26.93
N PHE A 79 -0.99 12.95 -28.07
CA PHE A 79 -0.18 13.25 -29.26
C PHE A 79 0.32 14.69 -29.33
N ASP A 80 -0.09 15.56 -28.41
CA ASP A 80 0.31 16.97 -28.39
C ASP A 80 1.62 17.16 -27.61
N ALA A 81 2.51 18.00 -28.14
CA ALA A 81 3.83 18.25 -27.56
C ALA A 81 3.82 18.91 -26.17
N SER A 82 2.68 19.45 -25.71
CA SER A 82 2.50 19.95 -24.36
C SER A 82 2.45 18.85 -23.28
N PHE A 83 2.25 17.60 -23.71
CA PHE A 83 2.33 16.42 -22.86
C PHE A 83 3.62 15.66 -23.12
N GLY A 84 4.32 15.29 -22.05
CA GLY A 84 5.60 14.60 -22.14
C GLY A 84 5.87 13.76 -20.89
N HIS A 85 7.09 13.22 -20.79
CA HIS A 85 7.60 12.42 -19.67
C HIS A 85 7.00 11.03 -19.46
N ALA A 86 5.82 10.73 -20.01
CA ALA A 86 5.24 9.39 -19.95
C ALA A 86 4.38 9.08 -21.20
N THR A 87 4.32 7.80 -21.59
CA THR A 87 3.42 7.30 -22.67
C THR A 87 2.19 6.57 -22.13
N GLY A 88 2.01 6.56 -20.80
CA GLY A 88 0.79 6.06 -20.15
C GLY A 88 -0.30 7.13 -20.08
N LEU A 89 -1.08 7.09 -18.99
CA LEU A 89 -2.17 8.04 -18.79
C LEU A 89 -1.61 9.42 -18.43
N GLY A 90 -2.12 10.46 -19.07
CA GLY A 90 -2.00 11.84 -18.60
C GLY A 90 -3.13 12.14 -17.61
N ILE A 91 -2.81 12.22 -16.33
CA ILE A 91 -3.80 12.45 -15.27
C ILE A 91 -3.59 13.86 -14.72
N SER A 92 -4.55 14.73 -14.99
CA SER A 92 -4.53 16.12 -14.52
C SER A 92 -5.74 16.41 -13.63
N MET A 93 -5.46 17.00 -12.48
CA MET A 93 -6.48 17.40 -11.51
C MET A 93 -6.45 18.93 -11.37
N SER A 94 -7.61 19.57 -11.28
CA SER A 94 -7.74 20.98 -10.89
C SER A 94 -8.29 21.06 -9.47
N THR A 95 -7.70 21.88 -8.61
CA THR A 95 -8.22 22.08 -7.25
C THR A 95 -9.30 23.15 -7.21
N LYS A 96 -10.26 22.99 -6.31
CA LYS A 96 -11.28 24.02 -6.04
C LYS A 96 -10.63 25.32 -5.57
N SER A 97 -11.19 26.45 -6.00
CA SER A 97 -10.79 27.80 -5.59
C SER A 97 -11.86 28.47 -4.70
N GLY A 98 -11.55 29.64 -4.14
CA GLY A 98 -12.53 30.45 -3.42
C GLY A 98 -13.37 31.35 -4.34
N ALA A 99 -14.49 31.84 -3.80
CA ALA A 99 -15.41 32.76 -4.47
C ALA A 99 -15.74 33.95 -3.55
N ASN A 100 -16.55 34.90 -4.01
CA ASN A 100 -16.95 36.06 -3.21
C ASN A 100 -17.89 35.73 -2.03
N GLN A 101 -18.54 34.58 -2.09
CA GLN A 101 -19.38 34.09 -1.01
C GLN A 101 -18.63 33.00 -0.25
N PHE A 102 -18.84 32.96 1.06
CA PHE A 102 -18.34 31.86 1.86
C PHE A 102 -19.13 30.59 1.52
N HIS A 103 -18.40 29.54 1.17
CA HIS A 103 -18.95 28.21 0.97
C HIS A 103 -18.20 27.21 1.84
N GLY A 104 -18.86 26.14 2.20
CA GLY A 104 -18.23 25.04 2.90
C GLY A 104 -19.07 23.79 2.81
N THR A 105 -18.39 22.66 2.89
CA THR A 105 -19.04 21.34 2.94
C THR A 105 -18.45 20.55 4.08
N SER A 106 -19.25 19.69 4.68
CA SER A 106 -18.77 18.68 5.63
C SER A 106 -19.43 17.36 5.28
N THR A 107 -18.68 16.27 5.33
CA THR A 107 -19.15 14.93 4.99
C THR A 107 -18.57 13.93 5.97
N LEU A 108 -19.43 13.04 6.45
CA LEU A 108 -19.06 11.88 7.23
C LEU A 108 -19.56 10.64 6.49
N GLN A 109 -18.66 9.74 6.13
CA GLN A 109 -18.99 8.43 5.58
C GLN A 109 -18.61 7.37 6.61
N PHE A 110 -19.59 6.54 6.99
CA PHE A 110 -19.37 5.38 7.83
C PHE A 110 -19.73 4.11 7.06
N ILE A 111 -18.79 3.18 6.99
CA ILE A 111 -18.98 1.88 6.36
C ILE A 111 -18.73 0.80 7.41
N ASN A 112 -19.63 -0.18 7.49
CA ASN A 112 -19.42 -1.40 8.26
C ASN A 112 -19.46 -2.60 7.30
N GLN A 113 -18.41 -3.43 7.33
CA GLN A 113 -18.31 -4.59 6.45
C GLN A 113 -19.47 -5.56 6.64
N ARG A 114 -19.96 -5.72 7.87
CA ARG A 114 -21.05 -6.65 8.21
C ARG A 114 -22.44 -6.17 7.82
N TRP A 115 -22.57 -4.93 7.33
CA TRP A 115 -23.84 -4.46 6.74
C TRP A 115 -23.99 -4.86 5.27
N ASN A 116 -22.93 -5.38 4.64
CA ASN A 116 -23.01 -5.89 3.27
C ASN A 116 -23.61 -7.30 3.25
N ALA A 117 -24.25 -7.65 2.14
CA ALA A 117 -24.66 -9.03 1.88
C ALA A 117 -23.43 -9.89 1.56
N ALA A 118 -23.35 -11.08 2.17
CA ALA A 118 -22.39 -12.09 1.75
C ALA A 118 -22.67 -12.54 0.31
N SER A 119 -21.61 -12.83 -0.45
CA SER A 119 -21.73 -13.31 -1.83
C SER A 119 -22.45 -14.66 -1.90
N PHE A 120 -22.98 -15.00 -3.07
CA PHE A 120 -23.68 -16.27 -3.29
C PHE A 120 -22.84 -17.47 -2.85
N PHE A 121 -21.58 -17.55 -3.28
CA PHE A 121 -20.70 -18.67 -2.97
C PHE A 121 -20.32 -18.76 -1.50
N VAL A 122 -20.16 -17.63 -0.78
CA VAL A 122 -19.94 -17.64 0.67
C VAL A 122 -21.16 -18.20 1.40
N LYS A 123 -22.37 -17.79 1.01
CA LYS A 123 -23.62 -18.32 1.56
C LYS A 123 -23.80 -19.80 1.25
N GLN A 124 -23.56 -20.21 0.00
CA GLN A 124 -23.67 -21.61 -0.42
C GLN A 124 -22.71 -22.50 0.35
N ALA A 125 -21.43 -22.12 0.45
CA ALA A 125 -20.43 -22.86 1.21
C ALA A 125 -20.80 -22.95 2.70
N ARG A 126 -21.26 -21.84 3.30
CA ARG A 126 -21.71 -21.80 4.70
C ARG A 126 -22.84 -22.79 4.95
N TRP A 127 -23.89 -22.78 4.12
CA TRP A 127 -25.04 -23.67 4.32
C TRP A 127 -24.74 -25.12 4.00
N ALA A 128 -23.83 -25.40 3.06
CA ALA A 128 -23.34 -26.76 2.85
C ALA A 128 -22.58 -27.29 4.08
N GLN A 129 -21.75 -26.47 4.72
CA GLN A 129 -21.05 -26.84 5.96
C GLN A 129 -22.01 -27.07 7.14
N VAL A 130 -23.00 -26.18 7.31
CA VAL A 130 -24.04 -26.34 8.33
C VAL A 130 -24.81 -27.65 8.12
N SER A 131 -25.20 -27.94 6.87
CA SER A 131 -25.85 -29.21 6.53
C SER A 131 -24.98 -30.42 6.87
N ALA A 132 -23.68 -30.39 6.52
CA ALA A 132 -22.75 -31.48 6.81
C ALA A 132 -22.58 -31.70 8.33
N LEU A 133 -22.50 -30.63 9.12
CA LEU A 133 -22.42 -30.71 10.59
C LEU A 133 -23.69 -31.31 11.20
N ASN A 134 -24.87 -30.93 10.68
CA ASN A 134 -26.15 -31.52 11.10
C ASN A 134 -26.21 -33.01 10.75
N THR A 135 -25.80 -33.41 9.55
CA THR A 135 -25.74 -34.82 9.14
C THR A 135 -24.76 -35.62 10.01
N ALA A 136 -23.65 -35.02 10.43
CA ALA A 136 -22.69 -35.62 11.35
C ALA A 136 -23.15 -35.64 12.84
N GLY A 137 -24.36 -35.16 13.14
CA GLY A 137 -24.89 -35.09 14.51
C GLY A 137 -24.28 -33.98 15.39
N ASN A 138 -23.46 -33.10 14.83
CA ASN A 138 -22.82 -32.00 15.55
C ASN A 138 -23.66 -30.72 15.46
N THR A 139 -24.88 -30.77 15.99
CA THR A 139 -25.85 -29.68 15.94
C THR A 139 -25.34 -28.41 16.61
N ALA A 140 -24.64 -28.53 17.75
CA ALA A 140 -24.06 -27.38 18.44
C ALA A 140 -22.96 -26.65 17.63
N ALA A 141 -22.22 -27.35 16.76
CA ALA A 141 -21.31 -26.69 15.82
C ALA A 141 -22.06 -26.09 14.63
N ALA A 142 -23.12 -26.76 14.15
CA ALA A 142 -23.97 -26.26 13.08
C ALA A 142 -24.65 -24.93 13.46
N ASP A 143 -25.23 -24.85 14.66
CA ASP A 143 -25.89 -23.65 15.19
C ASP A 143 -24.87 -22.51 15.37
N ARG A 144 -23.73 -22.79 16.00
CA ARG A 144 -22.64 -21.79 16.14
C ARG A 144 -22.16 -21.28 14.78
N LEU A 145 -22.06 -22.16 13.78
CA LEU A 145 -21.63 -21.77 12.44
C LEU A 145 -22.73 -20.96 11.73
N ALA A 146 -24.01 -21.31 11.88
CA ALA A 146 -25.13 -20.56 11.30
C ALA A 146 -25.24 -19.14 11.88
N ASP A 147 -25.04 -18.99 13.19
CA ASP A 147 -25.13 -17.70 13.90
C ASP A 147 -23.87 -16.85 13.79
N SER A 148 -22.73 -17.46 13.42
CA SER A 148 -21.49 -16.71 13.24
C SER A 148 -21.57 -15.75 12.05
N PRO A 149 -21.06 -14.51 12.16
CA PRO A 149 -21.01 -13.58 11.04
C PRO A 149 -20.33 -14.19 9.80
N MET A 150 -21.00 -14.12 8.65
CA MET A 150 -20.44 -14.60 7.37
C MET A 150 -19.34 -13.67 6.82
N LEU A 151 -19.35 -12.40 7.25
CA LEU A 151 -18.36 -11.41 6.86
C LEU A 151 -17.51 -11.01 8.07
N ASN A 152 -16.23 -10.76 7.79
CA ASN A 152 -15.29 -10.25 8.76
C ASN A 152 -15.74 -8.91 9.35
N SER A 153 -15.26 -8.61 10.55
CA SER A 153 -15.46 -7.29 11.13
C SER A 153 -14.64 -6.27 10.36
N GLY A 154 -15.22 -5.11 10.08
CA GLY A 154 -14.48 -4.01 9.51
C GLY A 154 -15.30 -2.74 9.53
N LYS A 155 -14.66 -1.62 9.77
CA LYS A 155 -15.25 -0.29 9.84
C LYS A 155 -14.35 0.70 9.12
N THR A 156 -14.97 1.57 8.34
CA THR A 156 -14.29 2.71 7.73
C THR A 156 -15.02 3.98 8.14
N LEU A 157 -14.28 4.92 8.69
CA LEU A 157 -14.73 6.28 8.97
C LEU A 157 -13.98 7.22 8.03
N ASN A 158 -14.73 8.05 7.33
CA ASN A 158 -14.17 9.06 6.45
C ASN A 158 -14.78 10.41 6.75
N TYR A 159 -13.93 11.40 7.00
CA TYR A 159 -14.31 12.76 7.34
C TYR A 159 -13.72 13.70 6.29
N GLN A 160 -14.56 14.53 5.71
CA GLN A 160 -14.13 15.61 4.86
C GLN A 160 -14.78 16.91 5.28
N ALA A 161 -14.01 17.99 5.26
CA ALA A 161 -14.50 19.34 5.48
C ALA A 161 -13.80 20.30 4.52
N THR A 162 -14.56 21.19 3.91
CA THR A 162 -14.03 22.27 3.07
C THR A 162 -14.60 23.60 3.50
N ILE A 163 -13.82 24.65 3.34
CA ILE A 163 -14.28 26.04 3.48
C ILE A 163 -13.55 26.90 2.44
N SER A 164 -14.27 27.80 1.82
CA SER A 164 -13.74 28.72 0.82
C SER A 164 -14.47 30.06 0.87
N GLY A 165 -13.86 31.09 0.32
CA GLY A 165 -14.44 32.42 0.31
C GLY A 165 -13.41 33.51 0.01
N PRO A 166 -13.78 34.79 0.14
CA PRO A 166 -12.85 35.90 0.06
C PRO A 166 -12.04 35.99 1.36
N VAL A 167 -10.78 36.40 1.26
CA VAL A 167 -10.01 36.77 2.45
C VAL A 167 -10.55 38.11 2.96
N TYR A 168 -11.41 38.06 3.97
CA TYR A 168 -12.08 39.22 4.54
C TYR A 168 -11.87 39.26 6.05
N ILE A 169 -11.07 40.23 6.51
CA ILE A 169 -10.87 40.52 7.93
C ILE A 169 -11.40 41.94 8.13
N PRO A 170 -12.53 42.13 8.84
CA PRO A 170 -13.14 43.44 9.02
C PRO A 170 -12.12 44.49 9.46
N LYS A 171 -12.09 45.64 8.76
CA LYS A 171 -11.17 46.77 9.01
C LYS A 171 -9.68 46.52 8.74
N VAL A 172 -9.27 45.31 8.33
CA VAL A 172 -7.86 44.98 8.06
C VAL A 172 -7.66 44.65 6.58
N VAL A 173 -8.45 43.74 6.01
CA VAL A 173 -8.34 43.31 4.61
C VAL A 173 -9.74 43.09 4.03
N ASP A 174 -10.00 43.66 2.85
CA ASP A 174 -11.16 43.33 2.02
C ASP A 174 -10.71 42.70 0.69
N GLY A 175 -10.66 41.38 0.68
CA GLY A 175 -10.26 40.58 -0.47
C GLY A 175 -11.37 40.30 -1.48
N ARG A 176 -12.58 40.82 -1.30
CA ARG A 176 -13.67 40.56 -2.27
C ARG A 176 -13.24 40.98 -3.69
N ASN A 177 -13.56 40.16 -4.67
CA ASN A 177 -13.16 40.26 -6.08
C ASN A 177 -11.65 40.15 -6.36
N LYS A 178 -10.80 40.03 -5.34
CA LYS A 178 -9.34 40.12 -5.50
C LYS A 178 -8.56 38.99 -4.87
N LEU A 179 -8.91 38.55 -3.67
CA LEU A 179 -8.13 37.60 -2.88
C LEU A 179 -9.06 36.56 -2.27
N PHE A 180 -8.87 35.32 -2.69
CA PHE A 180 -9.73 34.19 -2.32
C PHE A 180 -8.91 33.08 -1.68
N PHE A 181 -9.56 32.29 -0.81
CA PHE A 181 -8.96 31.09 -0.24
C PHE A 181 -9.87 29.89 -0.41
N PHE A 182 -9.24 28.72 -0.42
CA PHE A 182 -9.87 27.42 -0.26
C PHE A 182 -9.04 26.61 0.75
N LEU A 183 -9.70 25.94 1.69
CA LEU A 183 -9.09 25.04 2.66
C LEU A 183 -9.90 23.74 2.68
N GLY A 184 -9.20 22.61 2.59
CA GLY A 184 -9.78 21.27 2.63
C GLY A 184 -9.05 20.38 3.62
N PHE A 185 -9.83 19.71 4.48
CA PHE A 185 -9.37 18.69 5.41
C PHE A 185 -9.98 17.34 5.01
N SER A 186 -9.20 16.28 5.14
CA SER A 186 -9.66 14.91 4.93
C SER A 186 -9.00 13.98 5.93
N GLU A 187 -9.77 13.09 6.53
CA GLU A 187 -9.26 12.05 7.42
C GLU A 187 -10.02 10.75 7.17
N LEU A 188 -9.26 9.65 7.07
CA LEU A 188 -9.79 8.31 6.92
C LEU A 188 -9.20 7.42 8.01
N LYS A 189 -10.08 6.72 8.73
CA LYS A 189 -9.72 5.61 9.62
C LYS A 189 -10.39 4.35 9.10
N ASN A 190 -9.60 3.47 8.51
CA ASN A 190 -10.03 2.17 8.03
C ASN A 190 -9.50 1.09 8.97
N ARG A 191 -10.38 0.25 9.49
CA ARG A 191 -10.05 -0.88 10.37
C ARG A 191 -10.75 -2.11 9.84
N GLN A 192 -10.02 -3.07 9.31
CA GLN A 192 -10.62 -4.25 8.69
C GLN A 192 -9.69 -5.45 8.73
N SER A 193 -10.21 -6.63 8.40
CA SER A 193 -9.38 -7.79 8.08
C SER A 193 -8.59 -7.58 6.79
N ALA A 194 -7.49 -8.32 6.69
CA ALA A 194 -6.64 -8.40 5.53
C ALA A 194 -7.38 -8.91 4.30
N ARG A 195 -6.78 -8.62 3.15
CA ARG A 195 -7.37 -8.91 1.84
C ARG A 195 -7.36 -10.43 1.64
N PRO A 196 -8.35 -11.02 0.94
CA PRO A 196 -8.39 -12.47 0.69
C PRO A 196 -7.14 -13.03 0.02
N SER A 197 -6.40 -12.19 -0.68
CA SER A 197 -5.15 -12.57 -1.28
C SER A 197 -4.05 -12.76 -0.21
N GLU A 198 -3.97 -11.89 0.80
CA GLU A 198 -2.89 -11.82 1.81
C GLU A 198 -3.02 -12.79 2.99
N ILE A 199 -4.04 -13.64 3.02
CA ILE A 199 -4.37 -14.46 4.20
C ILE A 199 -3.87 -15.90 4.09
N ASN A 200 -3.31 -16.33 2.97
CA ASN A 200 -2.92 -17.72 2.76
C ASN A 200 -1.42 -17.94 2.98
N TYR A 201 -1.07 -18.85 3.89
CA TYR A 201 0.31 -19.12 4.32
C TYR A 201 0.56 -20.62 4.43
N THR A 202 1.83 -21.01 4.30
CA THR A 202 2.31 -22.35 4.63
C THR A 202 3.16 -22.27 5.90
N VAL A 203 2.76 -22.99 6.94
CA VAL A 203 3.42 -23.02 8.26
C VAL A 203 3.71 -24.46 8.69
N PRO A 204 4.72 -24.69 9.54
CA PRO A 204 5.02 -26.04 10.02
C PRO A 204 3.89 -26.56 10.90
N THR A 205 3.50 -27.82 10.68
CA THR A 205 2.56 -28.55 11.55
C THR A 205 3.16 -28.77 12.94
N LEU A 206 2.32 -29.13 13.93
CA LEU A 206 2.80 -29.47 15.27
C LEU A 206 3.80 -30.63 15.25
N ALA A 207 3.55 -31.67 14.44
CA ALA A 207 4.46 -32.79 14.25
C ALA A 207 5.82 -32.31 13.69
N MET A 208 5.80 -31.47 12.65
CA MET A 208 7.02 -30.89 12.08
C MET A 208 7.79 -30.04 13.09
N ARG A 209 7.09 -29.31 13.97
CA ARG A 209 7.72 -28.56 15.07
C ARG A 209 8.38 -29.47 16.11
N ALA A 210 7.86 -30.68 16.28
CA ALA A 210 8.48 -31.71 17.09
C ALA A 210 9.54 -32.52 16.32
N GLY A 211 9.87 -32.17 15.06
CA GLY A 211 10.84 -32.89 14.24
C GLY A 211 10.30 -34.18 13.59
N ASP A 212 8.99 -34.40 13.61
CA ASP A 212 8.33 -35.51 12.93
C ASP A 212 7.82 -35.07 11.55
N PHE A 213 8.43 -35.64 10.50
CA PHE A 213 8.07 -35.42 9.10
C PHE A 213 7.52 -36.69 8.43
N SER A 214 7.10 -37.69 9.21
CA SER A 214 6.62 -38.99 8.72
C SER A 214 5.44 -38.85 7.75
N ASP A 215 4.58 -37.87 7.99
CA ASP A 215 3.42 -37.56 7.13
C ASP A 215 3.82 -37.22 5.70
N LEU A 216 4.98 -36.62 5.48
CA LEU A 216 5.45 -36.28 4.13
C LEU A 216 5.84 -37.52 3.31
N LEU A 217 6.27 -38.60 3.97
CA LEU A 217 6.55 -39.87 3.29
C LEU A 217 5.28 -40.50 2.69
N ARG A 218 4.11 -40.20 3.26
CA ARG A 218 2.81 -40.65 2.73
C ARG A 218 2.40 -39.88 1.47
N VAL A 219 2.93 -38.67 1.30
CA VAL A 219 2.70 -37.84 0.11
C VAL A 219 3.61 -38.25 -1.02
N ASP A 220 4.93 -38.24 -0.78
CA ASP A 220 5.94 -38.70 -1.73
C ASP A 220 7.21 -39.12 -0.97
N PRO A 221 7.48 -40.44 -0.83
CA PRO A 221 8.61 -40.94 -0.07
C PRO A 221 9.96 -40.68 -0.74
N VAL A 222 9.99 -40.42 -2.06
CA VAL A 222 11.24 -40.13 -2.78
C VAL A 222 11.58 -38.65 -2.65
N ARG A 223 10.59 -37.78 -2.87
CA ARG A 223 10.77 -36.33 -2.79
C ARG A 223 11.00 -35.83 -1.37
N TYR A 224 10.34 -36.43 -0.38
CA TYR A 224 10.34 -35.94 1.00
C TYR A 224 11.19 -36.74 1.98
N GLN A 225 12.00 -37.70 1.52
CA GLN A 225 12.94 -38.38 2.40
C GLN A 225 13.93 -37.37 3.01
N VAL A 226 13.91 -37.26 4.34
CA VAL A 226 14.87 -36.45 5.10
C VAL A 226 16.08 -37.29 5.43
N TYR A 227 17.26 -36.76 5.13
CA TYR A 227 18.54 -37.42 5.33
C TYR A 227 19.35 -36.77 6.44
N ASP A 228 20.10 -37.57 7.20
CA ASP A 228 21.01 -37.05 8.21
C ASP A 228 22.21 -36.34 7.55
N PRO A 229 22.37 -35.01 7.72
CA PRO A 229 23.47 -34.27 7.09
C PRO A 229 24.86 -34.73 7.55
N VAL A 230 25.02 -35.29 8.76
CA VAL A 230 26.33 -35.71 9.27
C VAL A 230 26.74 -37.12 8.81
N SER A 231 25.83 -37.83 8.11
CA SER A 231 26.08 -39.19 7.60
C SER A 231 26.64 -39.24 6.18
N THR A 232 27.03 -38.09 5.63
CA THR A 232 27.49 -37.96 4.25
C THR A 232 28.72 -38.83 4.00
N ARG A 233 28.64 -39.74 3.02
CA ARG A 233 29.72 -40.67 2.65
C ARG A 233 29.73 -40.94 1.13
N PRO A 234 30.87 -41.34 0.53
CA PRO A 234 30.91 -41.69 -0.89
C PRO A 234 29.94 -42.83 -1.20
N ASP A 235 29.31 -42.76 -2.37
CA ASP A 235 28.44 -43.83 -2.87
C ASP A 235 29.31 -44.99 -3.42
N PRO A 236 29.33 -46.16 -2.77
CA PRO A 236 30.15 -47.28 -3.24
C PRO A 236 29.68 -47.84 -4.59
N ALA A 237 28.43 -47.59 -4.98
CA ALA A 237 27.86 -48.06 -6.25
C ALA A 237 28.07 -47.05 -7.40
N ARG A 238 28.41 -45.79 -7.10
CA ARG A 238 28.54 -44.71 -8.07
C ARG A 238 29.74 -43.81 -7.75
N PRO A 239 30.95 -44.14 -8.25
CA PRO A 239 32.14 -43.33 -8.04
C PRO A 239 31.92 -41.86 -8.42
N GLY A 240 32.30 -40.93 -7.54
CA GLY A 240 32.07 -39.50 -7.71
C GLY A 240 30.75 -38.97 -7.13
N HIS A 241 29.84 -39.85 -6.69
CA HIS A 241 28.60 -39.47 -6.01
C HIS A 241 28.70 -39.66 -4.49
N TRP A 242 27.86 -38.93 -3.75
CA TRP A 242 27.77 -38.99 -2.29
C TRP A 242 26.35 -39.36 -1.88
N ILE A 243 26.23 -40.16 -0.82
CA ILE A 243 24.97 -40.60 -0.22
C ILE A 243 24.92 -40.20 1.26
N ARG A 244 23.71 -40.10 1.78
CA ARG A 244 23.42 -39.88 3.20
C ARG A 244 22.47 -40.97 3.69
N THR A 245 22.51 -41.26 4.98
CA THR A 245 21.58 -42.17 5.66
C THR A 245 20.26 -41.43 5.92
N PRO A 246 19.10 -42.00 5.53
CA PRO A 246 17.79 -41.42 5.86
C PRO A 246 17.53 -41.44 7.36
N PHE A 247 16.79 -40.46 7.88
CA PHE A 247 16.24 -40.57 9.24
C PHE A 247 15.14 -41.65 9.24
N PRO A 248 15.17 -42.63 10.16
CA PRO A 248 14.12 -43.62 10.27
C PRO A 248 12.74 -42.96 10.42
N GLY A 249 11.81 -43.30 9.53
CA GLY A 249 10.45 -42.76 9.52
C GLY A 249 10.36 -41.24 9.34
N ASN A 250 11.42 -40.57 8.85
CA ASN A 250 11.47 -39.10 8.78
C ASN A 250 11.36 -38.39 10.16
N ILE A 251 11.71 -39.08 11.25
CA ILE A 251 11.64 -38.51 12.60
C ILE A 251 13.04 -38.10 13.05
N LEU A 252 13.22 -36.82 13.34
CA LEU A 252 14.48 -36.28 13.86
C LEU A 252 14.59 -36.57 15.37
N PRO A 253 15.73 -37.09 15.86
CA PRO A 253 15.98 -37.18 17.30
C PRO A 253 15.97 -35.78 17.93
N GLN A 254 15.25 -35.58 19.03
CA GLN A 254 15.13 -34.27 19.71
C GLN A 254 16.48 -33.62 20.02
N ALA A 255 17.48 -34.43 20.39
CA ALA A 255 18.84 -33.95 20.65
C ALA A 255 19.52 -33.26 19.44
N ARG A 256 18.98 -33.40 18.22
CA ARG A 256 19.48 -32.73 17.00
C ARG A 256 18.88 -31.35 16.79
N ILE A 257 17.79 -30.99 17.46
CA ILE A 257 17.18 -29.66 17.43
C ILE A 257 17.88 -28.78 18.47
N ARG A 258 19.10 -28.31 18.16
CA ARG A 258 19.95 -27.55 19.10
C ARG A 258 20.08 -26.04 18.81
N ASN A 259 19.39 -25.53 17.80
CA ASN A 259 19.50 -24.11 17.47
C ASN A 259 18.85 -23.27 18.59
N PRO A 260 19.59 -22.39 19.30
CA PRO A 260 19.04 -21.63 20.42
C PRO A 260 17.92 -20.66 20.00
N MET A 261 17.85 -20.32 18.71
CA MET A 261 16.77 -19.51 18.16
C MET A 261 15.46 -20.29 18.00
N TYR A 262 15.49 -21.62 17.91
CA TYR A 262 14.36 -22.43 17.44
C TYR A 262 13.05 -22.15 18.19
N GLU A 263 13.07 -22.30 19.52
CA GLU A 263 11.90 -22.08 20.38
C GLU A 263 11.36 -20.65 20.29
N PHE A 264 12.26 -19.68 20.16
CA PHE A 264 11.88 -18.28 20.04
C PHE A 264 11.02 -18.04 18.79
N TYR A 265 11.41 -18.58 17.63
CA TYR A 265 10.66 -18.40 16.38
C TYR A 265 9.46 -19.34 16.29
N ALA A 266 9.60 -20.60 16.70
CA ALA A 266 8.56 -21.62 16.60
C ALA A 266 7.29 -21.24 17.38
N LYS A 267 7.42 -20.65 18.57
CA LYS A 267 6.25 -20.21 19.37
C LYS A 267 5.46 -19.07 18.72
N ARG A 268 6.09 -18.32 17.82
CA ARG A 268 5.50 -17.15 17.15
C ARG A 268 4.89 -17.48 15.80
N MET A 269 5.21 -18.63 15.23
CA MET A 269 4.53 -19.09 14.03
C MET A 269 3.11 -19.55 14.37
N PRO A 270 2.08 -19.08 13.64
CA PRO A 270 0.72 -19.54 13.86
C PRO A 270 0.60 -21.03 13.53
N LEU A 271 -0.33 -21.72 14.17
CA LEU A 271 -0.59 -23.13 13.90
C LEU A 271 -1.42 -23.30 12.63
N PRO A 272 -1.24 -24.40 11.86
CA PRO A 272 -2.09 -24.65 10.71
C PRO A 272 -3.56 -24.76 11.15
N ASN A 273 -4.45 -24.21 10.34
CA ASN A 273 -5.90 -24.24 10.57
C ASN A 273 -6.68 -24.77 9.35
N VAL A 274 -5.97 -25.23 8.32
CA VAL A 274 -6.52 -25.95 7.17
C VAL A 274 -5.96 -27.37 7.19
N ASP A 275 -6.86 -28.35 7.14
CA ASP A 275 -6.48 -29.74 7.03
C ASP A 275 -5.87 -30.02 5.65
N THR A 276 -4.63 -30.53 5.68
CA THR A 276 -3.85 -30.92 4.48
C THR A 276 -3.44 -32.39 4.54
N THR A 277 -4.11 -33.19 5.38
CA THR A 277 -3.79 -34.61 5.58
C THR A 277 -3.71 -35.38 4.25
N GLY A 278 -2.60 -36.06 4.02
CA GLY A 278 -2.36 -36.86 2.81
C GLY A 278 -2.07 -36.05 1.54
N ARG A 279 -1.82 -34.74 1.67
CA ARG A 279 -1.44 -33.84 0.58
C ARG A 279 -0.20 -33.05 0.97
N ASP A 280 0.40 -32.38 -0.01
CA ASP A 280 1.43 -31.38 0.28
C ASP A 280 0.87 -30.35 1.29
N PRO A 281 1.59 -30.05 2.39
CA PRO A 281 1.10 -29.18 3.47
C PRO A 281 1.14 -27.70 3.10
N ILE A 282 0.96 -27.38 1.82
CA ILE A 282 0.94 -26.01 1.32
C ILE A 282 -0.35 -25.31 1.71
N ASN A 283 -0.29 -24.00 1.93
CA ASN A 283 -1.47 -23.17 2.20
C ASN A 283 -2.31 -23.70 3.37
N ASN A 284 -1.63 -24.24 4.39
CA ASN A 284 -2.23 -24.91 5.54
C ASN A 284 -2.63 -23.94 6.67
N TYR A 285 -2.46 -22.63 6.48
CA TYR A 285 -2.91 -21.59 7.40
C TYR A 285 -3.61 -20.43 6.68
N LEU A 286 -4.84 -20.14 7.10
CA LEU A 286 -5.67 -19.03 6.66
C LEU A 286 -5.82 -17.98 7.78
N ALA A 287 -5.13 -16.85 7.62
CA ALA A 287 -5.08 -15.72 8.55
C ALA A 287 -6.30 -14.77 8.40
N THR A 288 -7.53 -15.30 8.45
CA THR A 288 -8.75 -14.53 8.13
C THR A 288 -9.02 -13.34 9.06
N GLY A 289 -8.48 -13.37 10.28
CA GLY A 289 -8.57 -12.31 11.28
C GLY A 289 -7.43 -11.28 11.23
N MET A 290 -6.41 -11.49 10.39
CA MET A 290 -5.24 -10.62 10.32
C MET A 290 -5.67 -9.17 10.01
N PRO A 291 -5.23 -8.16 10.77
CA PRO A 291 -5.65 -6.78 10.53
C PRO A 291 -5.00 -6.18 9.27
N ASN A 292 -5.75 -5.35 8.55
CA ASN A 292 -5.27 -4.35 7.61
C ASN A 292 -5.92 -3.01 7.97
N ASN A 293 -5.16 -2.19 8.69
CA ASN A 293 -5.61 -0.92 9.23
C ASN A 293 -4.93 0.22 8.46
N VAL A 294 -5.69 1.21 8.05
CA VAL A 294 -5.17 2.39 7.36
C VAL A 294 -5.64 3.64 8.08
N ASP A 295 -4.71 4.54 8.37
CA ASP A 295 -4.95 5.91 8.80
C ASP A 295 -4.40 6.86 7.75
N TYR A 296 -5.25 7.77 7.29
CA TYR A 296 -4.85 8.81 6.36
C TYR A 296 -5.39 10.15 6.85
N ARG A 297 -4.59 11.19 6.71
CA ARG A 297 -5.00 12.57 6.97
C ARG A 297 -4.36 13.49 5.97
N SER A 298 -5.11 14.44 5.43
CA SER A 298 -4.55 15.47 4.56
C SER A 298 -5.15 16.84 4.78
N TRP A 299 -4.31 17.83 4.50
CA TRP A 299 -4.63 19.24 4.42
C TRP A 299 -4.32 19.74 3.02
N ASN A 300 -5.22 20.55 2.50
CA ASN A 300 -5.16 21.11 1.15
C ASN A 300 -5.51 22.58 1.29
N ASN A 301 -4.73 23.46 0.65
CA ASN A 301 -5.04 24.87 0.63
C ASN A 301 -4.68 25.46 -0.72
N ARG A 302 -5.45 26.46 -1.12
CA ARG A 302 -5.20 27.31 -2.27
C ARG A 302 -5.56 28.75 -1.92
N ILE A 303 -4.75 29.68 -2.38
CA ILE A 303 -4.99 31.11 -2.34
C ILE A 303 -4.90 31.62 -3.76
N ASP A 304 -5.93 32.31 -4.23
CA ASP A 304 -5.99 32.93 -5.55
C ASP A 304 -5.99 34.45 -5.39
N TYR A 305 -5.15 35.14 -6.16
CA TYR A 305 -5.04 36.60 -6.13
C TYR A 305 -5.14 37.21 -7.53
N GLN A 306 -6.18 38.01 -7.74
CA GLN A 306 -6.40 38.86 -8.90
C GLN A 306 -5.80 40.24 -8.59
N ALA A 307 -4.54 40.44 -8.94
CA ALA A 307 -3.86 41.71 -8.69
C ALA A 307 -4.42 42.83 -9.57
N THR A 308 -4.66 42.51 -10.85
CA THR A 308 -5.30 43.36 -11.86
C THR A 308 -6.01 42.47 -12.87
N ASP A 309 -6.73 43.04 -13.83
CA ASP A 309 -7.35 42.28 -14.92
C ASP A 309 -6.34 41.53 -15.80
N LYS A 310 -5.06 41.93 -15.74
CA LYS A 310 -3.96 41.32 -16.50
C LYS A 310 -3.15 40.32 -15.70
N HIS A 311 -3.13 40.41 -14.37
CA HIS A 311 -2.23 39.63 -13.51
C HIS A 311 -3.02 38.80 -12.51
N ARG A 312 -2.90 37.47 -12.64
CA ARG A 312 -3.54 36.49 -11.76
C ARG A 312 -2.48 35.59 -11.16
N PHE A 313 -2.63 35.28 -9.89
CA PHE A 313 -1.71 34.42 -9.16
C PHE A 313 -2.49 33.35 -8.41
N PHE A 314 -1.88 32.19 -8.24
CA PHE A 314 -2.30 31.28 -7.18
C PHE A 314 -1.09 30.70 -6.45
N VAL A 315 -1.31 30.35 -5.19
CA VAL A 315 -0.39 29.51 -4.41
C VAL A 315 -1.21 28.41 -3.79
N ARG A 316 -0.74 27.17 -3.91
CA ARG A 316 -1.35 26.01 -3.26
C ARG A 316 -0.31 25.20 -2.50
N TRP A 317 -0.79 24.51 -1.46
CA TRP A 317 -0.01 23.46 -0.82
C TRP A 317 -0.92 22.30 -0.40
N PHE A 318 -0.31 21.14 -0.34
CA PHE A 318 -0.89 19.88 0.04
C PHE A 318 0.04 19.22 1.05
N LYS A 319 -0.52 18.62 2.10
CA LYS A 319 0.22 17.76 3.01
C LYS A 319 -0.65 16.57 3.37
N SER A 320 -0.08 15.38 3.29
CA SER A 320 -0.72 14.15 3.77
C SER A 320 0.19 13.36 4.70
N ASP A 321 -0.44 12.67 5.64
CA ASP A 321 0.13 11.60 6.43
C ASP A 321 -0.65 10.32 6.09
N PHE A 322 0.07 9.21 5.91
CA PHE A 322 -0.52 7.89 5.68
C PHE A 322 0.24 6.87 6.53
N LEU A 323 -0.51 6.02 7.21
CA LEU A 323 -0.01 4.87 7.97
C LEU A 323 -0.88 3.65 7.65
N GLU A 324 -0.28 2.58 7.14
CA GLU A 324 -0.92 1.28 7.00
C GLU A 324 -0.22 0.28 7.91
N GLY A 325 -1.01 -0.50 8.64
CA GLY A 325 -0.57 -1.69 9.37
C GLY A 325 -1.24 -2.91 8.75
N ALA A 326 -0.45 -3.77 8.11
CA ALA A 326 -0.95 -4.94 7.40
C ALA A 326 0.00 -6.15 7.53
N GLN A 327 -0.35 -7.29 6.94
CA GLN A 327 0.54 -8.45 6.78
C GLN A 327 1.20 -8.98 8.06
N ASP A 328 0.54 -8.77 9.20
CA ASP A 328 0.94 -9.32 10.50
C ASP A 328 0.46 -10.75 10.65
N TYR A 329 1.13 -11.71 10.00
CA TYR A 329 0.79 -13.12 10.14
C TYR A 329 1.05 -13.66 11.56
N THR A 330 1.68 -12.88 12.44
CA THR A 330 1.88 -13.18 13.86
C THR A 330 0.76 -12.64 14.76
N TYR A 331 -0.34 -12.12 14.19
CA TYR A 331 -1.41 -11.47 14.96
C TYR A 331 -2.08 -12.35 16.04
N GLU A 332 -2.00 -13.67 15.94
CA GLU A 332 -2.55 -14.61 16.94
C GLU A 332 -1.57 -14.98 18.05
N THR A 333 -0.27 -14.92 17.74
CA THR A 333 0.81 -15.42 18.60
C THR A 333 1.56 -14.28 19.30
N GLU A 334 1.87 -13.22 18.57
CA GLU A 334 2.46 -11.99 19.08
C GLU A 334 2.03 -10.77 18.23
N PRO A 335 0.87 -10.16 18.54
CA PRO A 335 0.35 -9.01 17.80
C PRO A 335 1.38 -7.87 17.66
N GLY A 336 1.50 -7.37 16.43
CA GLY A 336 2.38 -6.26 16.09
C GLY A 336 3.82 -6.66 15.77
N LEU A 337 4.25 -7.90 16.05
CA LEU A 337 5.63 -8.32 15.82
C LEU A 337 6.01 -8.21 14.34
N MET A 338 5.20 -8.82 13.49
CA MET A 338 5.36 -8.78 12.05
C MET A 338 4.39 -7.78 11.41
N ASN A 339 3.89 -6.76 12.10
CA ASN A 339 3.08 -5.75 11.43
C ASN A 339 3.90 -4.99 10.37
N TRP A 340 3.37 -4.90 9.16
CA TRP A 340 3.92 -4.08 8.09
C TRP A 340 3.48 -2.64 8.28
N ASP A 341 4.32 -1.85 8.93
CA ASP A 341 4.13 -0.43 9.21
C ASP A 341 4.57 0.38 7.97
N GLU A 342 3.67 0.59 7.02
CA GLU A 342 3.92 1.45 5.85
C GLU A 342 3.58 2.91 6.18
N LYS A 343 4.58 3.78 6.13
CA LYS A 343 4.47 5.22 6.38
C LYS A 343 4.73 6.00 5.10
N ARG A 344 3.77 6.86 4.71
CA ARG A 344 3.87 7.71 3.51
C ARG A 344 3.47 9.17 3.73
N PRO A 345 4.23 9.95 4.49
CA PRO A 345 4.03 11.39 4.52
C PRO A 345 4.45 11.98 3.17
N ALA A 346 3.66 12.94 2.70
CA ALA A 346 3.94 13.64 1.46
C ALA A 346 3.48 15.10 1.55
N ALA A 347 4.14 15.96 0.79
CA ALA A 347 3.79 17.36 0.66
C ALA A 347 3.99 17.81 -0.78
N SER A 348 3.17 18.74 -1.25
CA SER A 348 3.43 19.45 -2.50
C SER A 348 3.06 20.90 -2.37
N ALA A 349 3.72 21.76 -3.13
CA ALA A 349 3.38 23.16 -3.25
C ALA A 349 3.57 23.60 -4.69
N ALA A 350 2.72 24.51 -5.15
CA ALA A 350 2.85 25.14 -6.46
C ALA A 350 2.44 26.59 -6.37
N ALA A 351 3.11 27.44 -7.13
CA ALA A 351 2.76 28.82 -7.33
C ALA A 351 2.74 29.12 -8.82
N ASP A 352 1.73 29.86 -9.25
CA ASP A 352 1.52 30.23 -10.64
C ASP A 352 1.30 31.73 -10.77
N TRP A 353 1.78 32.26 -11.87
CA TRP A 353 1.50 33.60 -12.33
C TRP A 353 1.05 33.57 -13.79
N THR A 354 -0.16 34.05 -14.02
CA THR A 354 -0.71 34.25 -15.36
C THR A 354 -0.77 35.75 -15.68
N TYR A 355 -0.17 36.12 -16.81
CA TYR A 355 -0.13 37.47 -17.34
C TYR A 355 -0.80 37.55 -18.72
N ALA A 356 -1.97 38.20 -18.78
CA ALA A 356 -2.62 38.55 -20.03
C ALA A 356 -2.09 39.89 -20.54
N ALA A 357 -1.03 39.85 -21.36
CA ALA A 357 -0.44 41.05 -21.95
C ALA A 357 -1.44 41.80 -22.85
N SER A 358 -2.28 41.04 -23.57
CA SER A 358 -3.41 41.50 -24.36
C SER A 358 -4.53 40.44 -24.33
N PRO A 359 -5.74 40.72 -24.87
CA PRO A 359 -6.79 39.70 -25.02
C PRO A 359 -6.38 38.48 -25.88
N SER A 360 -5.31 38.62 -26.67
CA SER A 360 -4.80 37.60 -27.57
C SER A 360 -3.48 36.98 -27.15
N THR A 361 -2.82 37.50 -26.11
CA THR A 361 -1.48 37.07 -25.69
C THR A 361 -1.45 36.81 -24.19
N ILE A 362 -1.19 35.56 -23.82
CA ILE A 362 -1.16 35.10 -22.43
C ILE A 362 0.19 34.42 -22.17
N PHE A 363 0.80 34.81 -21.06
CA PHE A 363 1.98 34.17 -20.49
C PHE A 363 1.58 33.49 -19.18
N ASN A 364 2.18 32.34 -18.92
CA ASN A 364 1.99 31.59 -17.69
C ASN A 364 3.35 31.10 -17.18
N VAL A 365 3.65 31.37 -15.92
CA VAL A 365 4.88 30.95 -15.23
C VAL A 365 4.47 30.18 -13.99
N MET A 366 5.00 28.98 -13.83
CA MET A 366 4.74 28.13 -12.67
C MET A 366 6.03 27.63 -12.06
N VAL A 367 6.06 27.57 -10.74
CA VAL A 367 7.09 26.86 -9.99
C VAL A 367 6.42 25.89 -9.03
N ASP A 368 6.94 24.68 -8.96
CA ASP A 368 6.38 23.64 -8.11
C ASP A 368 7.42 22.75 -7.46
N THR A 369 7.02 22.12 -6.36
CA THR A 369 7.78 21.09 -5.69
C THR A 369 6.87 20.07 -5.04
N ASN A 370 7.29 18.82 -5.04
CA ASN A 370 6.73 17.79 -4.19
C ASN A 370 7.83 17.13 -3.36
N TRP A 371 7.45 16.60 -2.20
CA TRP A 371 8.28 15.80 -1.34
C TRP A 371 7.48 14.62 -0.84
N PHE A 372 8.09 13.44 -0.79
CA PHE A 372 7.43 12.25 -0.27
C PHE A 372 8.45 11.28 0.34
N LEU A 373 7.95 10.45 1.25
CA LEU A 373 8.65 9.31 1.83
C LEU A 373 7.79 8.07 1.59
N LEU A 374 8.39 6.97 1.15
CA LEU A 374 7.79 5.63 1.25
C LEU A 374 8.68 4.79 2.14
N GLN A 375 8.21 4.47 3.33
CA GLN A 375 8.96 3.71 4.31
C GLN A 375 8.13 2.53 4.79
N ASN A 376 8.68 1.33 4.71
CA ASN A 376 8.06 0.12 5.24
C ASN A 376 8.89 -0.39 6.42
N GLN A 377 8.28 -0.60 7.57
CA GLN A 377 9.00 -1.13 8.73
C GLN A 377 8.22 -2.28 9.36
N ARG A 378 8.89 -3.07 10.19
CA ARG A 378 8.22 -3.96 11.15
C ARG A 378 8.66 -3.57 12.53
N LEU A 379 8.03 -2.53 13.09
CA LEU A 379 8.47 -1.90 14.33
C LEU A 379 8.43 -2.87 15.52
N GLY A 380 7.53 -3.85 15.51
CA GLY A 380 7.47 -4.89 16.53
C GLY A 380 8.76 -5.71 16.66
N THR A 381 9.54 -5.86 15.59
CA THR A 381 10.84 -6.56 15.62
C THR A 381 11.89 -5.81 16.45
N ARG A 382 11.74 -4.50 16.69
CA ARG A 382 12.63 -3.70 17.55
C ARG A 382 12.48 -4.00 19.04
N LYS A 383 11.47 -4.78 19.44
CA LYS A 383 11.29 -5.22 20.84
C LYS A 383 12.40 -6.17 21.29
N TYR A 384 13.08 -6.82 20.33
CA TYR A 384 14.10 -7.83 20.60
C TYR A 384 15.44 -7.43 20.02
N LYS A 385 16.50 -7.73 20.75
CA LYS A 385 17.89 -7.67 20.26
C LYS A 385 18.41 -9.07 19.93
N PRO A 386 19.55 -9.21 19.24
CA PRO A 386 20.13 -10.50 18.90
C PRO A 386 20.25 -11.48 20.08
N SER A 387 20.67 -11.02 21.26
CA SER A 387 20.81 -11.92 22.42
C SER A 387 19.48 -12.45 22.97
N ASP A 388 18.37 -11.74 22.78
CA ASP A 388 17.04 -12.21 23.22
C ASP A 388 16.56 -13.43 22.43
N VAL A 389 17.13 -13.66 21.23
CA VAL A 389 16.85 -14.85 20.41
C VAL A 389 17.92 -15.93 20.57
N GLY A 390 18.86 -15.77 21.50
CA GLY A 390 19.91 -16.75 21.79
C GLY A 390 21.18 -16.59 20.94
N LEU A 391 21.37 -15.45 20.27
CA LEU A 391 22.65 -15.13 19.64
C LEU A 391 23.66 -14.54 20.66
N PRO A 392 24.98 -14.56 20.37
CA PRO A 392 25.97 -14.04 21.29
C PRO A 392 25.80 -12.56 21.61
N GLY A 393 26.02 -12.18 22.88
CA GLY A 393 25.81 -10.81 23.37
C GLY A 393 26.65 -9.72 22.69
N TYR A 394 27.78 -10.06 22.05
CA TYR A 394 28.57 -9.07 21.30
C TYR A 394 27.78 -8.47 20.12
N MET A 395 26.78 -9.18 19.60
CA MET A 395 25.93 -8.70 18.52
C MET A 395 25.04 -7.52 18.97
N ASP A 396 24.64 -7.49 20.24
CA ASP A 396 23.91 -6.36 20.82
C ASP A 396 24.77 -5.09 20.81
N THR A 397 26.06 -5.22 21.16
CA THR A 397 27.01 -4.11 21.10
C THR A 397 27.19 -3.58 19.69
N LYS A 398 27.11 -4.45 18.68
CA LYS A 398 27.22 -4.05 17.25
C LYS A 398 25.97 -3.31 16.75
N CYS A 399 24.77 -3.71 17.17
CA CYS A 399 23.54 -3.04 16.72
C CYS A 399 23.19 -1.78 17.53
N ALA A 400 23.65 -1.65 18.77
CA ALA A 400 23.46 -0.47 19.63
C ALA A 400 21.98 0.00 19.66
N ALA A 401 21.71 1.28 19.37
CA ALA A 401 20.34 1.83 19.36
C ALA A 401 19.46 1.32 18.19
N SER A 402 20.04 0.56 17.26
CA SER A 402 19.36 0.03 16.07
C SER A 402 19.13 -1.48 16.14
N CYS A 403 19.20 -2.08 17.33
CA CYS A 403 18.92 -3.50 17.49
C CYS A 403 17.51 -3.87 17.02
N VAL A 404 17.46 -4.97 16.28
CA VAL A 404 16.24 -5.57 15.77
C VAL A 404 16.35 -7.09 15.90
N MET A 405 15.20 -7.74 16.00
CA MET A 405 15.10 -9.19 15.92
C MET A 405 15.77 -9.69 14.63
N PRO A 406 16.74 -10.62 14.71
CA PRO A 406 17.42 -11.15 13.53
C PRO A 406 16.42 -11.72 12.53
N ARG A 407 16.68 -11.47 11.23
CA ARG A 407 15.85 -12.03 10.16
C ARG A 407 16.21 -13.49 9.93
N VAL A 408 15.24 -14.37 10.09
CA VAL A 408 15.34 -15.80 9.73
C VAL A 408 14.42 -16.08 8.56
N LEU A 409 14.95 -16.73 7.52
CA LEU A 409 14.20 -17.23 6.37
C LEU A 409 13.84 -18.69 6.61
N PHE A 410 12.64 -19.10 6.23
CA PHE A 410 12.12 -20.46 6.31
C PHE A 410 11.76 -20.95 4.90
N PRO A 411 12.76 -21.39 4.10
CA PRO A 411 12.52 -21.86 2.74
C PRO A 411 11.51 -23.01 2.71
N GLY A 412 10.59 -22.99 1.75
CA GLY A 412 9.53 -24.00 1.61
C GLY A 412 8.31 -23.76 2.50
N MET A 413 8.39 -22.85 3.47
CA MET A 413 7.23 -22.21 4.09
C MET A 413 6.93 -20.93 3.33
N THR A 414 5.66 -20.54 3.24
CA THR A 414 5.26 -19.41 2.39
C THR A 414 4.49 -18.37 3.18
N HIS A 415 4.79 -17.11 2.88
CA HIS A 415 3.92 -15.99 3.18
C HIS A 415 3.34 -15.41 1.89
N TRP A 416 2.55 -14.34 2.01
CA TRP A 416 1.90 -13.65 0.89
C TRP A 416 2.76 -13.47 -0.38
N ASN A 417 4.08 -13.30 -0.25
CA ASN A 417 4.95 -13.08 -1.41
C ASN A 417 6.31 -13.78 -1.28
N GLY A 418 6.29 -15.12 -1.26
CA GLY A 418 7.49 -15.96 -1.32
C GLY A 418 7.78 -16.69 -0.01
N ASP A 419 9.06 -16.98 0.21
CA ASP A 419 9.52 -17.73 1.39
C ASP A 419 9.23 -16.98 2.69
N MET A 420 8.60 -17.66 3.64
CA MET A 420 8.27 -17.09 4.93
C MET A 420 9.56 -16.64 5.63
N PHE A 421 9.54 -15.45 6.21
CA PHE A 421 10.63 -14.95 7.03
C PHE A 421 10.07 -14.29 8.28
N MET A 422 10.83 -14.29 9.37
CA MET A 422 10.48 -13.57 10.58
C MET A 422 11.65 -12.66 10.98
N GLY A 423 11.34 -11.41 11.29
CA GLY A 423 12.33 -10.34 11.44
C GLY A 423 12.49 -9.53 10.15
N VAL A 424 13.16 -8.39 10.21
CA VAL A 424 13.43 -7.55 9.04
C VAL A 424 14.78 -6.89 9.14
N THR A 425 15.35 -6.59 7.98
CA THR A 425 16.36 -5.54 7.88
C THR A 425 15.65 -4.19 8.01
N VAL A 426 16.26 -3.21 8.68
CA VAL A 426 15.70 -1.86 8.75
C VAL A 426 15.68 -1.27 7.34
N ASP A 427 14.50 -1.13 6.74
CA ASP A 427 14.33 -0.41 5.48
C ASP A 427 14.30 1.10 5.78
N PRO A 428 15.30 1.87 5.32
CA PRO A 428 15.33 3.32 5.53
C PRO A 428 14.24 4.04 4.73
N GLY A 429 13.57 3.37 3.80
CA GLY A 429 12.56 3.92 2.91
C GLY A 429 13.17 4.70 1.75
N THR A 430 12.36 4.93 0.72
CA THR A 430 12.71 5.79 -0.40
C THR A 430 12.20 7.20 -0.14
N LYS A 431 13.11 8.18 -0.20
CA LYS A 431 12.76 9.61 -0.13
C LYS A 431 12.88 10.20 -1.52
N GLY A 432 11.86 10.95 -1.93
CA GLY A 432 11.86 11.66 -3.21
C GLY A 432 11.51 13.13 -3.05
N ARG A 433 12.06 13.94 -3.95
CA ARG A 433 11.66 15.34 -4.14
C ARG A 433 11.73 15.66 -5.62
N GLN A 434 10.68 16.26 -6.17
CA GLN A 434 10.71 16.88 -7.48
C GLN A 434 10.59 18.39 -7.32
N GLN A 435 11.26 19.11 -8.22
CA GLN A 435 11.13 20.55 -8.38
C GLN A 435 10.98 20.83 -9.86
N ALA A 436 10.08 21.73 -10.22
CA ALA A 436 9.88 22.11 -11.60
C ALA A 436 9.63 23.60 -11.75
N ALA A 437 10.01 24.11 -12.92
CA ALA A 437 9.68 25.44 -13.39
C ALA A 437 9.14 25.32 -14.81
N LYS A 438 7.99 25.93 -15.05
CA LYS A 438 7.31 25.91 -16.35
C LYS A 438 7.03 27.32 -16.82
N PHE A 439 7.21 27.53 -18.12
CA PHE A 439 6.81 28.73 -18.81
C PHE A 439 5.98 28.35 -20.03
N ASN A 440 4.80 28.94 -20.18
CA ASN A 440 3.95 28.75 -21.34
C ASN A 440 3.56 30.11 -21.95
N PHE A 441 3.48 30.12 -23.27
CA PHE A 441 3.06 31.23 -24.10
C PHE A 441 1.93 30.79 -25.01
N THR A 442 0.87 31.58 -25.09
CA THR A 442 -0.18 31.41 -26.08
C THR A 442 -0.47 32.74 -26.76
N HIS A 443 -0.49 32.73 -28.10
CA HIS A 443 -0.90 33.86 -28.90
C HIS A 443 -1.96 33.45 -29.92
N ILE A 444 -3.04 34.21 -30.02
CA ILE A 444 -4.14 33.98 -30.96
C ILE A 444 -4.23 35.16 -31.92
N ARG A 445 -4.16 34.89 -33.22
CA ARG A 445 -4.31 35.89 -34.27
C ARG A 445 -5.28 35.39 -35.33
N GLY A 446 -6.48 35.97 -35.36
CA GLY A 446 -7.57 35.52 -36.22
C GLY A 446 -7.95 34.07 -35.90
N THR A 447 -7.88 33.19 -36.90
CA THR A 447 -8.15 31.76 -36.78
C THR A 447 -6.92 30.92 -36.43
N HIS A 448 -5.75 31.54 -36.24
CA HIS A 448 -4.51 30.85 -35.92
C HIS A 448 -4.16 31.00 -34.44
N SER A 449 -3.67 29.92 -33.82
CA SER A 449 -3.12 29.93 -32.47
C SER A 449 -1.70 29.37 -32.47
N ILE A 450 -0.79 30.04 -31.77
CA ILE A 450 0.59 29.60 -31.53
C ILE A 450 0.73 29.34 -30.04
N ARG A 451 1.26 28.17 -29.69
CA ARG A 451 1.60 27.79 -28.32
C ARG A 451 3.07 27.38 -28.27
N ALA A 452 3.78 27.85 -27.25
CA ALA A 452 5.15 27.47 -26.98
C ALA A 452 5.38 27.38 -25.47
N GLY A 453 6.32 26.56 -25.03
CA GLY A 453 6.62 26.45 -23.61
C GLY A 453 7.94 25.75 -23.33
N VAL A 454 8.37 25.86 -22.07
CA VAL A 454 9.56 25.22 -21.51
C VAL A 454 9.16 24.61 -20.17
N ASP A 455 9.48 23.33 -19.98
CA ASP A 455 9.28 22.60 -18.72
C ASP A 455 10.64 22.03 -18.26
N VAL A 456 11.15 22.55 -17.15
CA VAL A 456 12.40 22.07 -16.54
C VAL A 456 12.05 21.38 -15.24
N ARG A 457 12.43 20.10 -15.13
CA ARG A 457 12.17 19.28 -13.93
C ARG A 457 13.45 18.69 -13.39
N GLN A 458 13.63 18.78 -12.09
CA GLN A 458 14.70 18.13 -11.36
C GLN A 458 14.13 17.11 -10.38
N HIS A 459 14.56 15.86 -10.52
CA HIS A 459 14.15 14.76 -9.66
C HIS A 459 15.31 14.37 -8.73
N PHE A 460 15.06 14.42 -7.43
CA PHE A 460 15.95 13.91 -6.41
C PHE A 460 15.35 12.64 -5.83
N ARG A 461 16.09 11.54 -5.91
CA ARG A 461 15.75 10.27 -5.26
C ARG A 461 16.90 9.86 -4.36
N THR A 462 16.59 9.54 -3.11
CA THR A 462 17.52 8.88 -2.21
C THR A 462 16.99 7.48 -1.94
N GLN A 463 17.76 6.49 -2.37
CA GLN A 463 17.53 5.09 -2.08
C GLN A 463 18.82 4.58 -1.44
N LEU A 464 18.79 4.35 -0.14
CA LEU A 464 19.91 3.73 0.55
C LEU A 464 19.86 2.23 0.21
N GLN A 465 20.84 1.76 -0.57
CA GLN A 465 21.04 0.34 -0.79
C GLN A 465 21.59 -0.27 0.49
N ASN A 466 20.90 -1.26 1.05
CA ASN A 466 21.40 -2.13 2.10
C ASN A 466 21.95 -3.41 1.50
#